data_AF-A0A0E3PAF2-F1
#
_entry.id   AF-A0A0E3PAF2-F1
#
_cell.length_a   1.000
_cell.length_b   1.000
_cell.length_c   1.000
_cell.angle_alpha   90.00
_cell.angle_beta   90.00
_cell.angle_gamma   90.00
#
_symmetry.space_group_name_H-M   'P 1'
#
loop_
_entity.id
_entity.type
_entity.pdbx_description
1 polymer ?
#
loop_
_entity_poly.entity_id
_entity_poly.type
_entity_poly.pdbx_seq_one_letter_code
_entity_poly.pdbx_strand_id
1 'polypeptide(L)'
;MVGEEIVSGPFLDADGMKALGAALAITVTGLASAWAEKEIGTAAIGAMAENEGLFGKGLILTVIPETIVIFGLVVALLINSA
;
A
#
# COMPACT_ATOMS: atom_id res chain seq x y z
N MET A 1 23.46 -2.24 -27.34
CA MET A 1 23.12 -3.51 -28.02
C MET A 1 21.67 -3.76 -27.71
N VAL A 2 20.83 -3.55 -28.73
CA VAL A 2 19.37 -3.62 -28.68
C VAL A 2 18.97 -5.10 -28.57
N GLY A 3 18.03 -5.44 -27.68
CA GLY A 3 17.46 -6.78 -27.53
C GLY A 3 16.92 -6.94 -26.11
N GLU A 4 15.64 -7.16 -25.85
CA GLU A 4 14.64 -7.89 -26.62
C GLU A 4 13.28 -7.20 -26.36
N GLU A 5 12.59 -6.74 -27.40
CA GLU A 5 11.16 -6.42 -27.25
C GLU A 5 10.45 -7.77 -27.22
N ILE A 6 10.29 -8.32 -26.02
CA ILE A 6 9.55 -9.54 -25.77
C ILE A 6 8.07 -9.21 -26.03
N VAL A 7 7.67 -9.21 -27.29
CA VAL A 7 6.27 -9.30 -27.69
C VAL A 7 5.86 -10.77 -27.48
N SER A 8 5.55 -11.15 -26.24
CA SER A 8 5.20 -12.55 -25.90
C SER A 8 3.89 -12.67 -25.14
N GLY A 9 2.80 -12.65 -25.90
CA GLY A 9 1.51 -13.26 -25.51
C GLY A 9 0.74 -12.56 -24.37
N PRO A 10 -0.55 -12.89 -24.20
CA PRO A 10 -1.40 -12.23 -23.22
C PRO A 10 -1.04 -12.70 -21.80
N PHE A 11 -0.47 -11.81 -20.99
CA PHE A 11 -0.45 -11.85 -19.51
C PHE A 11 0.31 -13.00 -18.79
N LEU A 12 0.60 -14.12 -19.47
CA LEU A 12 1.14 -15.35 -18.83
C LEU A 12 2.65 -15.56 -19.02
N ASP A 13 3.37 -14.55 -19.48
CA ASP A 13 4.83 -14.53 -19.49
C ASP A 13 5.41 -14.29 -18.07
N ALA A 14 6.71 -14.57 -17.90
CA ALA A 14 7.36 -14.46 -16.59
C ALA A 14 7.30 -13.02 -16.05
N ASP A 15 7.44 -12.03 -16.92
CA ASP A 15 7.37 -10.61 -16.56
C ASP A 15 5.92 -10.18 -16.24
N GLY A 16 4.93 -10.67 -16.98
CA GLY A 16 3.50 -10.48 -16.66
C GLY A 16 3.11 -11.04 -15.29
N MET A 17 3.59 -12.24 -14.95
CA MET A 17 3.37 -12.84 -13.64
C MET A 17 4.07 -12.08 -12.50
N LYS A 18 5.27 -11.55 -12.72
CA LYS A 18 5.95 -10.66 -11.76
C LYS A 18 5.16 -9.37 -11.53
N ALA A 19 4.70 -8.74 -12.61
CA ALA A 19 3.89 -7.52 -12.53
C ALA A 19 2.56 -7.76 -11.78
N LEU A 20 1.89 -8.89 -12.02
CA LEU A 20 0.70 -9.28 -11.28
C LEU A 20 0.98 -9.48 -9.78
N GLY A 21 2.08 -10.17 -9.43
CA GLY A 21 2.49 -10.37 -8.05
C GLY A 21 2.77 -9.05 -7.32
N ALA A 22 3.48 -8.13 -7.98
CA ALA A 22 3.75 -6.79 -7.46
C ALA A 22 2.46 -5.97 -7.27
N ALA A 23 1.55 -6.00 -8.25
CA ALA A 23 0.27 -5.32 -8.17
C ALA A 23 -0.61 -5.84 -7.02
N LEU A 24 -0.66 -7.16 -6.83
CA LEU A 24 -1.40 -7.78 -5.72
C LEU A 24 -0.83 -7.40 -4.36
N ALA A 25 0.51 -7.39 -4.20
CA ALA A 25 1.16 -7.05 -2.94
C ALA A 25 0.80 -5.62 -2.47
N ILE A 26 0.88 -4.62 -3.36
CA ILE A 26 0.48 -3.25 -3.03
C ILE A 26 -1.03 -3.12 -2.83
N THR A 27 -1.84 -3.76 -3.67
CA THR A 27 -3.30 -3.56 -3.62
C THR A 27 -3.89 -4.13 -2.34
N VAL A 28 -3.48 -5.33 -1.91
CA VAL A 28 -4.01 -5.95 -0.68
C VAL A 28 -3.58 -5.16 0.56
N THR A 29 -2.32 -4.75 0.62
CA THR A 29 -1.82 -3.95 1.75
C THR A 29 -2.43 -2.55 1.78
N GLY A 30 -2.65 -1.92 0.62
CA GLY A 30 -3.32 -0.63 0.50
C GLY A 30 -4.78 -0.68 0.93
N LEU A 31 -5.52 -1.71 0.52
CA LEU A 31 -6.90 -1.91 0.98
C LEU A 31 -6.98 -2.16 2.49
N ALA A 32 -6.03 -2.92 3.05
CA ALA A 32 -5.96 -3.14 4.49
C ALA A 32 -5.65 -1.85 5.27
N SER A 33 -4.69 -1.04 4.79
CA SER A 33 -4.37 0.27 5.40
C SER A 33 -5.56 1.21 5.35
N ALA A 34 -6.20 1.32 4.18
CA ALA A 34 -7.34 2.20 3.98
C ALA A 34 -8.53 1.85 4.90
N TRP A 35 -8.77 0.55 5.13
CA TRP A 35 -9.80 0.13 6.08
C TRP A 35 -9.45 0.59 7.49
N ALA A 36 -8.23 0.30 7.97
CA ALA A 36 -7.79 0.69 9.30
C ALA A 36 -7.84 2.23 9.49
N GLU A 37 -7.40 2.99 8.50
CA GLU A 37 -7.44 4.46 8.51
C GLU A 37 -8.85 5.03 8.54
N LYS A 38 -9.83 4.39 7.87
CA LYS A 38 -11.23 4.83 7.93
C LYS A 38 -11.75 4.81 9.38
N GLU A 39 -11.45 3.74 10.12
CA GLU A 39 -11.89 3.58 11.50
C GLU A 39 -11.14 4.52 12.44
N ILE A 40 -9.81 4.60 12.31
CA ILE A 40 -8.98 5.47 13.16
C ILE A 40 -9.27 6.95 12.89
N GLY A 41 -9.42 7.35 11.63
CA GLY A 41 -9.69 8.73 11.23
C GLY A 41 -11.03 9.25 11.75
N THR A 42 -12.09 8.43 11.66
CA THR A 42 -13.40 8.81 12.22
C THR A 42 -13.37 8.94 13.74
N ALA A 43 -12.66 8.04 14.43
CA ALA A 43 -12.47 8.13 15.88
C ALA A 43 -11.60 9.35 16.29
N ALA A 44 -10.53 9.62 15.55
CA ALA A 44 -9.63 10.75 15.81
C ALA A 44 -10.35 12.09 15.64
N ILE A 45 -11.14 12.27 14.58
CA ILE A 45 -11.92 13.49 14.34
C ILE A 45 -12.98 13.67 15.43
N GLY A 46 -13.68 12.61 15.83
CA GLY A 46 -14.63 12.65 16.94
C GLY A 46 -13.98 13.07 18.27
N ALA A 47 -12.80 12.52 18.59
CA ALA A 47 -12.07 12.89 19.79
C ALA A 47 -11.57 14.34 19.75
N MET A 48 -11.16 14.84 18.59
CA MET A 48 -10.73 16.23 18.43
C MET A 48 -11.89 17.23 18.53
N ALA A 49 -13.11 16.84 18.15
CA ALA A 49 -14.30 17.66 18.34
C ALA A 49 -14.59 17.93 19.83
N GLU A 50 -14.22 17.01 20.72
CA GLU A 50 -14.31 17.17 22.18
C GLU A 50 -13.09 17.88 22.77
N ASN A 51 -11.89 17.58 22.26
CA ASN A 51 -10.63 18.18 22.74
C ASN A 51 -9.57 18.25 21.64
N GLU A 52 -9.32 19.47 21.15
CA GLU A 52 -8.33 19.76 20.10
C GLU A 52 -6.89 19.34 20.48
N GLY A 53 -6.57 19.29 21.78
CA GLY A 53 -5.27 18.83 22.28
C GLY A 53 -4.98 17.34 21.98
N LEU A 54 -5.97 16.58 21.52
CA LEU A 54 -5.82 15.19 21.11
C LEU A 54 -5.34 15.01 19.66
N PHE A 55 -5.21 16.09 18.87
CA PHE A 55 -4.75 16.03 17.48
C PHE A 55 -3.46 15.21 17.30
N GLY A 56 -2.43 15.47 18.11
CA GLY A 56 -1.16 14.77 18.00
C GLY A 56 -1.27 13.26 18.24
N LYS A 57 -2.13 12.84 19.18
CA LYS A 57 -2.39 11.41 19.43
C LYS A 57 -3.16 10.79 18.28
N GLY A 58 -4.18 11.50 17.76
CA GLY A 58 -4.93 11.07 16.58
C GLY A 58 -4.01 10.85 15.38
N LEU A 59 -3.13 11.81 15.09
CA LEU A 59 -2.17 11.72 13.99
C LEU A 59 -1.24 10.50 14.11
N ILE A 60 -0.66 10.27 15.29
CA ILE A 60 0.24 9.13 15.54
C ILE A 60 -0.49 7.80 15.32
N LEU A 61 -1.73 7.68 15.80
CA LEU A 61 -2.52 6.45 15.61
C LEU A 61 -2.86 6.22 14.14
N THR A 62 -3.08 7.28 13.36
CA THR A 62 -3.42 7.17 11.92
C THR A 62 -2.21 6.78 11.06
N VAL A 63 -0.98 7.09 11.49
CA VAL A 63 0.26 6.72 10.79
C VAL A 63 0.63 5.24 10.97
N ILE A 64 0.13 4.57 12.01
CA ILE A 64 0.46 3.15 12.25
C ILE A 64 0.03 2.27 11.04
N PRO A 65 -1.20 2.37 10.52
CA PRO A 65 -1.60 1.69 9.28
C PRO A 65 -0.70 1.97 8.08
N GLU A 66 -0.22 3.20 7.88
CA GLU A 66 0.60 3.54 6.71
C GLU A 66 1.86 2.66 6.60
N THR A 67 2.41 2.21 7.74
CA THR A 67 3.56 1.29 7.73
C THR A 67 3.28 -0.02 6.98
N ILE A 68 2.03 -0.49 7.01
CA ILE A 68 1.59 -1.71 6.32
C ILE A 68 1.64 -1.51 4.80
N VAL A 69 1.17 -0.37 4.30
CA VAL A 69 1.21 -0.09 2.85
C VAL A 69 2.64 0.12 2.36
N ILE A 70 3.49 0.73 3.19
CA ILE A 70 4.92 0.88 2.88
C ILE A 70 5.60 -0.48 2.76
N PHE A 71 5.30 -1.44 3.64
CA PHE A 71 5.83 -2.81 3.50
C PHE A 71 5.34 -3.49 2.22
N GLY A 72 4.08 -3.32 1.84
CA GLY A 72 3.55 -3.82 0.56
C GLY A 72 4.24 -3.21 -0.66
N LEU A 73 4.51 -1.90 -0.62
CA LEU A 73 5.28 -1.19 -1.63
C LEU A 73 6.70 -1.73 -1.75
N VAL A 74 7.40 -1.92 -0.63
CA VAL A 74 8.76 -2.49 -0.62
C VAL A 74 8.77 -3.89 -1.24
N VAL A 75 7.82 -4.75 -0.87
CA VAL A 75 7.71 -6.10 -1.43
C VAL A 75 7.47 -6.06 -2.94
N ALA A 76 6.58 -5.20 -3.42
CA ALA A 76 6.33 -5.06 -4.85
C ALA A 76 7.55 -4.56 -5.62
N LEU A 77 8.31 -3.63 -5.05
CA LEU A 77 9.59 -3.17 -5.63
C LEU A 77 10.61 -4.31 -5.68
N LEU A 78 10.68 -5.14 -4.63
CA LEU A 78 11.58 -6.30 -4.60
C LEU A 78 11.21 -7.33 -5.69
N ILE A 79 9.92 -7.63 -5.87
CA ILE A 79 9.42 -8.54 -6.92
C ILE A 79 9.79 -8.02 -8.31
N ASN A 80 9.67 -6.71 -8.55
CA ASN A 80 9.98 -6.12 -9.85
C ASN A 80 11.50 -5.93 -10.08
N SER A 81 12.30 -5.91 -9.01
CA SER A 81 13.76 -5.77 -9.09
C SER A 81 14.51 -7.11 -9.22
N ALA A 82 13.85 -8.23 -8.96
CA ALA A 82 14.38 -9.59 -9.03
C ALA A 82 14.01 -10.26 -10.37
#